data_AF-A0A8T3WSL3-F1
#
_entry.id   AF-A0A8T3WSL3-F1
#
_cell.length_a   1.000
_cell.length_b   1.000
_cell.length_c   1.000
_cell.angle_alpha   90.00
_cell.angle_beta   90.00
_cell.angle_gamma   90.00
#
_symmetry.space_group_name_H-M   'P 1'
#
loop_
_entity.id
_entity.type
_entity.pdbx_description
1 polymer ?
#
loop_
_entity_poly.entity_id
_entity_poly.type
_entity_poly.pdbx_seq_one_letter_code
_entity_poly.pdbx_strand_id
1 'polypeptide(L)'
;MNEITLKPIGFVKNNVKEPRFGNFANEVSEIIIDKKFTEALDGIDDYSHVIIVYWMDKVKDYVIKHQPQGNPNVPIVGIFACRCPARPNPIAITTVKLLEHNGNKIKVKGLDVVGGTPVIDIKPYWPQYDKVENEKVPDWVNKLEF
;
A
#
# COMPACT_ATOMS: atom_id res chain seq x y z
N MET A 1 -12.16 -24.17 -2.15
CA MET A 1 -11.22 -23.38 -1.33
C MET A 1 -12.01 -22.75 -0.21
N ASN A 2 -11.43 -22.61 0.97
CA ASN A 2 -12.10 -21.98 2.11
C ASN A 2 -12.00 -20.45 1.98
N GLU A 3 -13.06 -19.75 2.38
CA GLU A 3 -13.04 -18.29 2.46
C GLU A 3 -12.18 -17.82 3.63
N ILE A 4 -11.59 -16.63 3.47
CA ILE A 4 -10.82 -15.94 4.51
C ILE A 4 -11.52 -14.62 4.80
N THR A 5 -11.89 -14.40 6.06
CA THR A 5 -12.48 -13.14 6.52
C THR A 5 -11.42 -12.27 7.16
N LEU A 6 -11.21 -11.08 6.60
CA LEU A 6 -10.29 -10.08 7.15
C LEU A 6 -11.07 -9.02 7.94
N LYS A 7 -10.48 -8.54 9.03
CA LYS A 7 -10.97 -7.39 9.79
C LYS A 7 -9.91 -6.29 9.73
N PRO A 8 -10.24 -5.06 9.32
CA PRO A 8 -9.29 -3.96 9.37
C PRO A 8 -8.77 -3.75 10.79
N ILE A 9 -7.47 -3.45 10.91
CA ILE A 9 -6.85 -3.06 12.18
C ILE A 9 -6.89 -1.55 12.40
N GLY A 10 -7.18 -0.77 11.35
CA GLY A 10 -7.19 0.68 11.40
C GLY A 10 -7.61 1.28 10.07
N PHE A 11 -7.43 2.59 9.93
CA PHE A 11 -7.74 3.34 8.71
C PHE A 11 -6.77 4.49 8.49
N VAL A 12 -6.66 4.93 7.24
CA VAL A 12 -5.83 6.05 6.85
C VAL A 12 -6.58 7.37 6.98
N LYS A 13 -5.91 8.41 7.46
CA LYS A 13 -6.39 9.79 7.49
C LYS A 13 -5.37 10.70 6.82
N ASN A 14 -5.76 11.32 5.72
CA ASN A 14 -4.94 12.27 4.95
C ASN A 14 -5.83 13.25 4.15
N ASN A 15 -5.21 14.11 3.35
CA ASN A 15 -5.90 15.09 2.49
C ASN A 15 -6.14 14.59 1.05
N VAL A 16 -5.79 13.35 0.74
CA VAL A 16 -5.97 12.75 -0.58
C VAL A 16 -7.43 12.32 -0.74
N LYS A 17 -8.21 13.07 -1.52
CA LYS A 17 -9.65 12.83 -1.70
C LYS A 17 -9.93 11.87 -2.86
N GLU A 18 -9.21 12.05 -3.96
CA GLU A 18 -9.42 11.31 -5.20
C GLU A 18 -8.22 10.41 -5.53
N PRO A 19 -8.46 9.21 -6.10
CA PRO A 19 -7.40 8.38 -6.65
C PRO A 19 -6.63 9.11 -7.75
N ARG A 20 -5.31 8.93 -7.79
CA ARG A 20 -4.43 9.45 -8.84
C ARG A 20 -3.23 8.54 -9.02
N PHE A 21 -2.46 8.75 -10.10
CA PHE A 21 -1.16 8.12 -10.29
C PHE A 21 -0.04 9.05 -9.86
N GLY A 22 0.98 8.46 -9.26
CA GLY A 22 2.20 9.13 -8.82
C GLY A 22 2.02 10.30 -7.84
N ASN A 23 3.13 11.00 -7.59
CA ASN A 23 3.18 12.17 -6.71
C ASN A 23 2.71 11.88 -5.26
N PHE A 24 3.00 10.69 -4.75
CA PHE A 24 2.74 10.32 -3.35
C PHE A 24 3.99 10.40 -2.46
N ALA A 25 5.19 10.51 -3.04
CA ALA A 25 6.45 10.52 -2.31
C ALA A 25 6.52 11.56 -1.18
N ASN A 26 5.79 12.67 -1.31
CA ASN A 26 5.71 13.72 -0.29
C ASN A 26 4.41 13.74 0.51
N GLU A 27 3.46 12.86 0.22
CA GLU A 27 2.20 12.76 0.95
C GLU A 27 2.44 12.23 2.36
N VAL A 28 1.92 12.98 3.32
CA VAL A 28 1.94 12.61 4.73
C VAL A 28 0.56 12.11 5.13
N SER A 29 0.52 10.90 5.68
CA SER A 29 -0.70 10.26 6.14
C SER A 29 -0.57 9.90 7.62
N GLU A 30 -1.66 10.02 8.36
CA GLU A 30 -1.80 9.42 9.69
C GLU A 30 -2.53 8.09 9.54
N ILE A 31 -1.99 7.02 10.08
CA ILE A 31 -2.68 5.73 10.18
C ILE A 31 -3.19 5.61 11.61
N ILE A 32 -4.50 5.50 11.76
CA ILE A 32 -5.18 5.39 13.05
C ILE A 32 -5.58 3.93 13.24
N ILE A 33 -4.93 3.26 14.19
CA ILE A 33 -5.14 1.85 14.51
C ILE A 33 -6.20 1.74 15.60
N ASP A 34 -6.99 0.67 15.61
CA ASP A 34 -7.92 0.38 16.71
C ASP A 34 -7.15 0.34 18.03
N LYS A 35 -7.65 1.05 19.04
CA LYS A 35 -6.98 1.19 20.34
C LYS A 35 -6.65 -0.14 21.01
N LYS A 36 -7.40 -1.22 20.74
CA LYS A 36 -7.09 -2.53 21.30
C LYS A 36 -5.78 -3.14 20.77
N PHE A 37 -5.24 -2.60 19.67
CA PHE A 37 -3.96 -3.00 19.08
C PHE A 37 -2.85 -1.98 19.36
N THR A 38 -3.03 -1.04 20.31
CA THR A 38 -2.02 0.00 20.60
C THR A 38 -0.66 -0.61 20.95
N GLU A 39 -0.62 -1.56 21.87
CA GLU A 39 0.61 -2.24 22.30
C GLU A 39 1.25 -3.09 21.20
N ALA A 40 0.51 -3.41 20.12
CA ALA A 40 1.07 -4.12 18.97
C ALA A 40 2.05 -3.24 18.15
N LEU A 41 2.15 -1.94 18.46
CA LEU A 41 3.12 -1.01 17.87
C LEU A 41 4.39 -0.85 18.70
N ASP A 42 4.50 -1.51 19.86
CA ASP A 42 5.69 -1.39 20.71
C ASP A 42 6.95 -1.80 19.92
N GLY A 43 7.97 -0.92 19.93
CA GLY A 43 9.22 -1.10 19.18
C GLY A 43 9.18 -0.67 17.71
N ILE A 44 8.05 -0.14 17.20
CA ILE A 44 7.97 0.33 15.80
C ILE A 44 8.91 1.51 15.50
N ASP A 45 9.22 2.31 16.51
CA ASP A 45 10.09 3.50 16.40
C ASP A 45 11.56 3.18 16.08
N ASP A 46 11.98 1.93 16.31
CA ASP A 46 13.32 1.47 15.93
C ASP A 46 13.47 1.34 14.40
N TYR A 47 12.36 1.38 13.66
CA TYR A 47 12.33 1.26 12.20
C TYR A 47 12.12 2.61 11.52
N SER A 48 13.00 2.92 10.56
CA SER A 48 12.81 4.10 9.70
C SER A 48 11.68 3.94 8.68
N HIS A 49 11.34 2.70 8.31
CA HIS A 49 10.35 2.36 7.30
C HIS A 49 9.51 1.16 7.73
N VAL A 50 8.26 1.17 7.30
CA VAL A 50 7.30 0.10 7.53
C VAL A 50 6.56 -0.20 6.23
N ILE A 51 6.11 -1.44 6.08
CA ILE A 51 5.26 -1.91 5.00
C ILE A 51 3.82 -1.87 5.49
N ILE A 52 2.99 -1.07 4.83
CA ILE A 52 1.57 -0.99 5.11
C ILE A 52 0.85 -1.92 4.14
N VAL A 53 0.04 -2.83 4.67
CA VAL A 53 -0.86 -3.68 3.89
C VAL A 53 -2.28 -3.15 4.08
N TYR A 54 -2.95 -2.82 2.99
CA TYR A 54 -4.26 -2.16 3.04
C TYR A 54 -5.22 -2.72 1.99
N TRP A 55 -6.51 -2.49 2.22
CA TRP A 55 -7.59 -2.99 1.37
C TRP A 55 -8.15 -1.85 0.52
N MET A 56 -8.11 -2.00 -0.80
CA MET A 56 -8.67 -1.02 -1.73
C MET A 56 -10.19 -1.17 -1.80
N ASP A 57 -10.88 -0.73 -0.75
CA ASP A 57 -12.32 -0.86 -0.48
C ASP A 57 -13.24 -0.25 -1.56
N LYS A 58 -12.71 0.68 -2.35
CA LYS A 58 -13.40 1.29 -3.49
C LYS A 58 -13.41 0.40 -4.73
N VAL A 59 -12.56 -0.62 -4.81
CA VAL A 59 -12.56 -1.61 -5.91
C VAL A 59 -13.77 -2.52 -5.74
N LYS A 60 -14.62 -2.60 -6.78
CA LYS A 60 -15.84 -3.42 -6.77
C LYS A 60 -15.69 -4.73 -7.52
N ASP A 61 -14.89 -4.74 -8.56
CA ASP A 61 -14.68 -5.89 -9.44
C ASP A 61 -13.19 -6.08 -9.75
N TYR A 62 -12.85 -7.28 -10.21
CA TYR A 62 -11.52 -7.61 -10.68
C TYR A 62 -11.49 -7.83 -12.19
N VAL A 63 -10.30 -7.69 -12.78
CA VAL A 63 -10.05 -8.02 -14.18
C VAL A 63 -8.94 -9.07 -14.29
N ILE A 64 -8.96 -9.88 -15.35
CA ILE A 64 -7.92 -10.89 -15.59
C ILE A 64 -6.68 -10.28 -16.25
N LYS A 65 -6.89 -9.30 -17.13
CA LYS A 65 -5.83 -8.55 -17.81
C LYS A 65 -6.13 -7.06 -17.70
N HIS A 66 -5.08 -6.25 -17.69
CA HIS A 66 -5.19 -4.81 -17.56
C HIS A 66 -4.06 -4.12 -18.35
N GLN A 67 -4.34 -2.91 -18.85
CA GLN A 67 -3.32 -2.02 -19.38
C GLN A 67 -2.86 -1.10 -18.25
N PRO A 68 -1.64 -1.25 -17.70
CA PRO A 68 -1.20 -0.49 -16.53
C PRO A 68 -1.38 1.02 -16.72
N GLN A 69 -2.03 1.67 -15.74
CA GLN A 69 -2.37 3.10 -15.75
C GLN A 69 -3.18 3.58 -16.98
N GLY A 70 -3.76 2.65 -17.77
CA GLY A 70 -4.39 2.97 -19.05
C GLY A 70 -3.41 3.50 -20.11
N ASN A 71 -2.09 3.34 -19.91
CA ASN A 71 -1.09 3.92 -20.79
C ASN A 71 -1.01 3.13 -22.12
N PRO A 72 -1.28 3.76 -23.29
CA PRO A 72 -1.30 3.06 -24.56
C PRO A 72 0.09 2.60 -25.03
N ASN A 73 1.17 3.10 -24.42
CA ASN A 73 2.56 2.78 -24.76
C ASN A 73 3.14 1.58 -24.00
N VAL A 74 2.32 0.91 -23.17
CA VAL A 74 2.68 -0.30 -22.43
C VAL A 74 1.76 -1.46 -22.83
N PRO A 75 2.20 -2.72 -22.75
CA PRO A 75 1.36 -3.85 -23.15
C PRO A 75 0.21 -4.10 -22.16
N ILE A 76 -0.86 -4.74 -22.65
CA ILE A 76 -1.86 -5.38 -21.81
C ILE A 76 -1.22 -6.63 -21.17
N VAL A 77 -1.21 -6.69 -19.84
CA VAL A 77 -0.61 -7.79 -19.08
C VAL A 77 -1.64 -8.47 -18.16
N GLY A 78 -1.33 -9.67 -17.68
CA GLY A 78 -2.14 -10.31 -16.64
C GLY A 78 -2.18 -9.47 -15.37
N ILE A 79 -3.29 -9.49 -14.63
CA ILE A 79 -3.47 -8.65 -13.44
C ILE A 79 -2.39 -8.89 -12.38
N PHE A 80 -1.87 -10.11 -12.27
CA PHE A 80 -0.77 -10.45 -11.35
C PHE A 80 0.62 -10.01 -11.84
N ALA A 81 0.76 -9.63 -13.11
CA ALA A 81 2.00 -9.07 -13.66
C ALA A 81 2.05 -7.53 -13.55
N CYS A 82 1.06 -6.89 -12.90
CA CYS A 82 1.05 -5.46 -12.63
C CYS A 82 0.53 -5.16 -11.21
N ARG A 83 0.46 -3.87 -10.87
CA ARG A 83 -0.01 -3.38 -9.56
C ARG A 83 -1.37 -2.67 -9.61
N CYS A 84 -2.17 -2.93 -10.66
CA CYS A 84 -3.54 -2.40 -10.72
C CYS A 84 -4.38 -2.93 -9.53
N PRO A 85 -5.23 -2.10 -8.90
CA PRO A 85 -5.98 -2.49 -7.72
C PRO A 85 -7.17 -3.42 -8.01
N ALA A 86 -7.64 -3.53 -9.26
CA ALA A 86 -8.75 -4.39 -9.70
C ALA A 86 -8.37 -5.89 -9.74
N ARG A 87 -7.99 -6.44 -8.58
CA ARG A 87 -7.50 -7.82 -8.38
C ARG A 87 -8.56 -8.66 -7.64
N PRO A 88 -8.53 -10.00 -7.74
CA PRO A 88 -9.48 -10.88 -7.03
C PRO A 88 -9.56 -10.60 -5.52
N ASN A 89 -8.41 -10.30 -4.90
CA ASN A 89 -8.34 -9.70 -3.57
C ASN A 89 -7.63 -8.35 -3.72
N PRO A 90 -8.33 -7.21 -3.56
CA PRO A 90 -7.77 -5.87 -3.75
C PRO A 90 -6.88 -5.43 -2.58
N ILE A 91 -5.95 -6.31 -2.19
CA ILE A 91 -4.90 -6.06 -1.20
C ILE A 91 -3.76 -5.35 -1.91
N ALA A 92 -3.33 -4.22 -1.35
CA ALA A 92 -2.20 -3.45 -1.81
C ALA A 92 -1.18 -3.26 -0.69
N ILE A 93 0.04 -2.93 -1.10
CA ILE A 93 1.19 -2.81 -0.21
C ILE A 93 2.01 -1.59 -0.58
N THR A 94 2.47 -0.86 0.42
CA THR A 94 3.37 0.28 0.22
C THR A 94 4.38 0.36 1.35
N THR A 95 5.65 0.46 1.00
CA THR A 95 6.72 0.75 1.95
C THR A 95 6.79 2.26 2.14
N VAL A 96 6.62 2.70 3.38
CA VAL A 96 6.52 4.12 3.74
C VAL A 96 7.56 4.47 4.78
N LYS A 97 7.98 5.73 4.81
CA LYS A 97 8.84 6.25 5.87
C LYS A 97 8.00 6.51 7.12
N LEU A 98 8.42 5.98 8.27
CA LEU A 98 7.86 6.32 9.56
C LEU A 98 8.38 7.71 9.99
N LEU A 99 7.48 8.61 10.35
CA LEU A 99 7.82 9.97 10.79
C LEU A 99 7.62 10.16 12.29
N GLU A 100 6.56 9.57 12.84
CA GLU A 100 6.15 9.75 14.24
C GLU A 100 5.25 8.58 14.66
N HIS A 101 5.34 8.18 15.92
CA HIS A 101 4.44 7.24 16.58
C HIS A 101 3.92 7.89 17.87
N ASN A 102 2.61 7.85 18.07
CA ASN A 102 1.95 8.39 19.26
C ASN A 102 0.72 7.55 19.62
N GLY A 103 0.90 6.63 20.58
CA GLY A 103 -0.14 5.69 20.99
C GLY A 103 -0.62 4.87 19.79
N ASN A 104 -1.93 4.83 19.54
CA ASN A 104 -2.52 4.03 18.46
C ASN A 104 -2.38 4.65 17.06
N LYS A 105 -1.44 5.59 16.87
CA LYS A 105 -1.31 6.36 15.64
C LYS A 105 0.13 6.41 15.18
N ILE A 106 0.32 6.24 13.88
CA ILE A 106 1.61 6.48 13.23
C ILE A 106 1.45 7.49 12.10
N LYS A 107 2.39 8.41 11.99
CA LYS A 107 2.51 9.35 10.88
C LYS A 107 3.54 8.80 9.91
N VAL A 108 3.18 8.71 8.64
CA VAL A 108 4.01 8.12 7.60
C VAL A 108 4.09 9.02 6.38
N LYS A 109 5.16 8.89 5.60
CA LYS A 109 5.38 9.60 4.34
C LYS A 109 5.50 8.62 3.18
N GLY A 110 4.85 8.92 2.06
CA GLY A 110 4.91 8.11 0.84
C GLY A 110 3.73 7.15 0.64
N LEU A 111 2.69 7.20 1.48
CA LEU A 111 1.53 6.32 1.35
C LEU A 111 0.63 6.79 0.20
N ASP A 112 0.29 5.87 -0.71
CA ASP A 112 -0.35 6.11 -2.00
C ASP A 112 -1.86 5.79 -2.02
N VAL A 113 -2.58 6.29 -1.00
CA VAL A 113 -4.00 5.98 -0.82
C VAL A 113 -4.83 7.20 -0.46
N VAL A 114 -6.14 7.07 -0.68
CA VAL A 114 -7.14 8.07 -0.28
C VAL A 114 -7.45 7.99 1.22
N GLY A 115 -7.96 9.08 1.77
CA GLY A 115 -8.46 9.09 3.15
C GLY A 115 -9.60 8.07 3.35
N GLY A 116 -9.58 7.39 4.49
CA GLY A 116 -10.56 6.37 4.88
C GLY A 116 -10.17 4.94 4.47
N THR A 117 -9.10 4.75 3.68
CA THR A 117 -8.69 3.41 3.24
C THR A 117 -8.40 2.49 4.44
N PRO A 118 -9.01 1.29 4.52
CA PRO A 118 -8.79 0.34 5.60
C PRO A 118 -7.37 -0.25 5.57
N VAL A 119 -6.73 -0.28 6.74
CA VAL A 119 -5.44 -0.95 6.95
C VAL A 119 -5.69 -2.36 7.47
N ILE A 120 -5.03 -3.34 6.85
CA ILE A 120 -5.15 -4.76 7.18
C ILE A 120 -3.99 -5.21 8.08
N ASP A 121 -2.77 -4.75 7.79
CA ASP A 121 -1.57 -5.16 8.51
C ASP A 121 -0.45 -4.13 8.38
N ILE A 122 0.52 -4.18 9.30
CA ILE A 122 1.72 -3.34 9.31
C ILE A 122 2.91 -4.25 9.63
N LYS A 123 3.98 -4.14 8.84
CA LYS A 123 5.21 -4.90 9.06
C LYS A 123 6.42 -3.97 9.08
N PRO A 124 7.45 -4.25 9.88
CA PRO A 124 8.72 -3.55 9.72
C PRO A 124 9.33 -3.83 8.34
N TYR A 125 10.00 -2.84 7.76
CA TYR A 125 10.85 -3.07 6.60
C TYR A 125 12.18 -3.67 7.05
N TRP A 126 12.52 -4.85 6.53
CA TRP A 126 13.74 -5.57 6.84
C TRP A 126 14.56 -5.77 5.56
N PRO A 127 15.68 -5.03 5.37
CA PRO A 127 16.48 -5.15 4.16
C PRO A 127 16.90 -6.58 3.81
N GLN A 128 17.14 -7.43 4.81
CA GLN A 128 17.52 -8.84 4.64
C GLN A 128 16.42 -9.69 3.96
N TYR A 129 15.16 -9.26 4.06
CA TYR A 129 14.01 -9.95 3.45
C TYR A 129 13.44 -9.19 2.25
N ASP A 130 13.42 -7.86 2.32
CA ASP A 130 12.66 -7.03 1.39
C ASP A 130 13.52 -6.39 0.30
N LYS A 131 14.83 -6.21 0.54
CA LYS A 131 15.73 -5.62 -0.45
C LYS A 131 16.15 -6.69 -1.45
N VAL A 132 15.81 -6.48 -2.71
CA VAL A 132 16.29 -7.30 -3.83
C VAL A 132 17.47 -6.59 -4.47
N GLU A 133 18.57 -7.31 -4.69
CA GLU A 133 19.72 -6.83 -5.46
C GLU A 133 19.70 -7.45 -6.85
N ASN A 134 20.14 -6.69 -7.87
CA ASN A 134 20.13 -7.10 -9.28
C ASN A 134 18.73 -7.48 -9.78
N GLU A 135 17.73 -6.68 -9.42
CA GLU A 135 16.36 -6.87 -9.83
C GLU A 135 16.21 -6.80 -11.35
N LYS A 136 15.22 -7.54 -11.87
CA LYS A 136 14.80 -7.46 -13.27
C LYS A 136 13.34 -7.07 -13.33
N VAL A 137 13.05 -5.99 -14.03
CA VAL A 137 11.69 -5.54 -14.34
C VAL A 137 11.53 -5.42 -15.86
N PRO A 138 10.30 -5.59 -16.41
CA PRO A 138 10.05 -5.30 -17.82
C PRO A 138 10.27 -3.82 -18.16
N ASP A 139 10.80 -3.53 -19.34
CA ASP A 139 11.11 -2.16 -19.78
C ASP A 139 9.92 -1.20 -19.74
N TRP A 140 8.70 -1.71 -19.94
CA TRP A 140 7.49 -0.90 -19.90
C TRP A 140 7.17 -0.34 -18.52
N VAL A 141 7.72 -0.91 -17.43
CA VAL A 141 7.54 -0.38 -16.06
C VAL A 141 8.11 1.03 -15.96
N ASN A 142 9.22 1.31 -16.64
CA ASN A 142 9.87 2.63 -16.65
C ASN A 142 9.07 3.69 -17.44
N LYS A 143 7.97 3.32 -18.08
CA LYS A 143 7.05 4.24 -18.79
C LYS A 143 5.83 4.63 -17.95
N LEU A 144 5.75 4.13 -16.71
CA LEU A 144 4.65 4.41 -15.79
C LEU A 144 4.98 5.59 -14.87
N GLU A 145 3.94 6.21 -14.32
CA GLU A 145 4.04 7.29 -13.33
C GLU A 145 4.16 6.74 -11.91
N PHE A 146 5.05 7.32 -11.11
CA PHE A 146 5.34 6.93 -9.72
C PHE A 146 5.28 8.14 -8.76
#